data_AF-A0A3D3PHF0-F1
#
_entry.id   AF-A0A3D3PHF0-F1
#
_cell.length_a   1.000
_cell.length_b   1.000
_cell.length_c   1.000
_cell.angle_alpha   90.00
_cell.angle_beta   90.00
_cell.angle_gamma   90.00
#
_symmetry.space_group_name_H-M   'P 1'
#
loop_
_entity.id
_entity.type
_entity.pdbx_description
1 polymer ?
#
loop_
_entity_poly.entity_id
_entity_poly.type
_entity_poly.pdbx_seq_one_letter_code
_entity_poly.pdbx_strand_id
1 'polypeptide(L)'
;MDGFPQAPAAAQELDELIDRIDAGEGTFASLSDEQREQLKAELADEWLTEYLEEYPVPADLGDAIREYRDIESGDRYPNLPQNVRNDLLLLFDEHHGEGGPDQWAGPLPE
;
A
#
# COMPACT_ATOMS: atom_id res chain seq x y z
N MET A 1 -20.86 5.42 -19.85
CA MET A 1 -20.54 5.56 -18.42
C MET A 1 -19.06 5.87 -18.41
N ASP A 2 -18.69 7.12 -18.20
CA ASP A 2 -17.30 7.43 -17.86
C ASP A 2 -17.11 6.94 -16.43
N GLY A 3 -16.74 5.65 -16.32
CA GLY A 3 -16.61 4.95 -15.06
C GLY A 3 -15.40 5.49 -14.31
N PHE A 4 -15.55 5.64 -13.00
CA PHE A 4 -14.41 5.83 -12.11
C PHE A 4 -13.38 4.71 -12.36
N PRO A 5 -12.07 5.02 -12.22
CA PRO A 5 -11.05 4.00 -12.34
C PRO A 5 -11.27 2.90 -11.30
N GLN A 6 -10.91 1.66 -11.65
CA GLN A 6 -10.82 0.56 -10.69
C GLN A 6 -9.45 0.56 -10.00
N ALA A 7 -9.35 -0.12 -8.87
CA ALA A 7 -8.08 -0.34 -8.20
C ALA A 7 -7.11 -1.10 -9.13
N PRO A 8 -5.88 -0.61 -9.31
CA PRO A 8 -4.88 -1.31 -10.10
C PRO A 8 -4.25 -2.44 -9.28
N ALA A 9 -3.83 -3.55 -9.91
CA ALA A 9 -3.31 -4.70 -9.17
C ALA A 9 -2.01 -4.40 -8.40
N ALA A 10 -1.14 -3.52 -8.90
CA ALA A 10 0.11 -3.19 -8.23
C ALA A 10 -0.06 -2.03 -7.22
N ALA A 11 0.49 -2.19 -6.01
CA ALA A 11 0.47 -1.15 -4.98
C ALA A 11 1.11 0.18 -5.44
N GLN A 12 2.16 0.12 -6.27
CA GLN A 12 2.79 1.30 -6.87
C GLN A 12 1.81 2.07 -7.77
N GLU A 13 1.04 1.36 -8.59
CA GLU A 13 0.05 1.99 -9.47
C GLU A 13 -1.11 2.57 -8.65
N LEU A 14 -1.48 1.95 -7.53
CA LEU A 14 -2.50 2.49 -6.62
C LEU A 14 -1.99 3.78 -5.97
N ASP A 15 -0.76 3.81 -5.49
CA ASP A 15 -0.13 5.00 -4.92
C ASP A 15 -0.12 6.18 -5.91
N GLU A 16 0.30 5.91 -7.15
CA GLU A 16 0.30 6.90 -8.24
C GLU A 16 -1.11 7.36 -8.62
N LEU A 17 -2.10 6.46 -8.61
CA LEU A 17 -3.49 6.81 -8.85
C LEU A 17 -4.04 7.73 -7.76
N ILE A 18 -3.72 7.43 -6.49
CA ILE A 18 -4.14 8.23 -5.35
C ILE A 18 -3.51 9.64 -5.41
N ASP A 19 -2.23 9.77 -5.72
CA ASP A 19 -1.56 11.07 -5.93
C ASP A 19 -2.26 11.90 -7.02
N ARG A 20 -2.62 11.26 -8.15
CA ARG A 20 -3.34 11.93 -9.24
C ARG A 20 -4.74 12.38 -8.85
N ILE A 21 -5.42 11.60 -8.01
CA ILE A 21 -6.73 11.96 -7.45
C ILE A 21 -6.58 13.17 -6.54
N ASP A 22 -5.60 13.17 -5.63
CA ASP A 22 -5.30 14.29 -4.73
C ASP A 22 -4.96 15.58 -5.50
N ALA A 23 -4.09 15.47 -6.49
CA ALA A 23 -3.72 16.57 -7.38
C ALA A 23 -4.91 17.08 -8.23
N GLY A 24 -6.00 16.31 -8.32
CA GLY A 24 -7.17 16.66 -9.10
C GLY A 24 -6.89 16.69 -10.59
N GLU A 25 -6.04 15.81 -11.09
CA GLU A 25 -5.62 15.83 -12.49
C GLU A 25 -6.68 15.25 -13.44
N GLY A 26 -6.83 15.87 -14.61
CA GLY A 26 -7.69 15.37 -15.69
C GLY A 26 -9.15 15.21 -15.27
N THR A 27 -9.61 13.96 -15.21
CA THR A 27 -11.01 13.62 -14.88
C THR A 27 -11.37 13.92 -13.41
N PHE A 28 -10.37 13.99 -12.52
CA PHE A 28 -10.59 14.27 -11.10
C PHE A 28 -10.70 15.77 -10.79
N ALA A 29 -10.38 16.64 -11.76
CA ALA A 29 -10.43 18.09 -11.60
C ALA A 29 -11.82 18.62 -11.25
N SER A 30 -12.87 17.94 -11.73
CA SER A 30 -14.27 18.28 -11.45
C SER A 30 -14.80 17.75 -10.12
N LEU A 31 -14.06 16.87 -9.45
CA LEU A 31 -14.45 16.33 -8.15
C LEU A 31 -14.12 17.33 -7.03
N SER A 32 -15.00 17.43 -6.03
CA SER A 32 -14.68 18.09 -4.77
C SER A 32 -13.65 17.29 -3.96
N ASP A 33 -13.02 17.94 -2.99
CA ASP A 33 -12.08 17.27 -2.08
C ASP A 33 -12.75 16.07 -1.39
N GLU A 34 -14.01 16.23 -0.95
CA GLU A 34 -14.77 15.15 -0.30
C GLU A 34 -15.03 13.96 -1.25
N GLN A 35 -15.30 14.22 -2.53
CA GLN A 35 -15.46 13.17 -3.53
C GLN A 35 -14.14 12.45 -3.86
N ARG A 36 -13.02 13.18 -3.83
CA ARG A 36 -11.68 12.61 -4.01
C ARG A 36 -11.30 11.73 -2.84
N GLU A 37 -11.51 12.19 -1.61
CA GLU A 37 -11.32 11.39 -0.39
C GLU A 37 -12.14 10.10 -0.43
N GLN A 38 -13.42 10.19 -0.80
CA GLN A 38 -14.28 9.02 -0.91
C GLN A 38 -13.76 8.04 -1.96
N LEU A 39 -13.40 8.53 -3.15
CA LEU A 39 -12.85 7.68 -4.22
C LEU A 39 -11.55 6.99 -3.80
N LYS A 40 -10.64 7.70 -3.12
CA LYS A 40 -9.40 7.10 -2.60
C LYS A 40 -9.69 5.99 -1.60
N ALA A 41 -10.65 6.19 -0.71
CA ALA A 41 -11.06 5.18 0.25
C ALA A 41 -11.67 3.95 -0.42
N GLU A 42 -12.53 4.13 -1.43
CA GLU A 42 -13.12 3.04 -2.20
C GLU A 42 -12.05 2.24 -2.97
N LEU A 43 -11.10 2.92 -3.63
CA LEU A 43 -9.99 2.27 -4.33
C LEU A 43 -9.07 1.49 -3.39
N ALA A 44 -8.78 2.05 -2.22
CA ALA A 44 -7.97 1.41 -1.20
C ALA A 44 -8.64 0.14 -0.64
N ASP A 45 -9.95 0.20 -0.36
CA ASP A 45 -10.72 -0.94 0.14
C ASP A 45 -10.86 -2.05 -0.91
N GLU A 46 -11.14 -1.67 -2.16
CA GLU A 46 -11.16 -2.61 -3.30
C GLU A 46 -9.80 -3.28 -3.48
N TRP A 47 -8.71 -2.50 -3.41
CA TRP A 47 -7.36 -3.05 -3.55
C TRP A 47 -7.01 -4.05 -2.46
N LEU A 48 -7.34 -3.71 -1.20
CA LEU A 48 -7.11 -4.59 -0.07
C LEU A 48 -7.87 -5.91 -0.20
N THR A 49 -9.07 -5.87 -0.77
CA THR A 49 -9.90 -7.06 -0.96
C THR A 49 -9.42 -7.94 -2.10
N GLU A 50 -9.04 -7.34 -3.23
CA GLU A 50 -8.78 -8.10 -4.47
C GLU A 50 -7.30 -8.45 -4.68
N TYR A 51 -6.36 -7.64 -4.16
CA TYR A 51 -4.95 -7.72 -4.55
C TYR A 51 -3.96 -7.85 -3.39
N LEU A 52 -4.38 -7.60 -2.15
CA LEU A 52 -3.47 -7.70 -0.99
C LEU A 52 -2.81 -9.08 -0.91
N GLU A 53 -3.58 -10.16 -1.04
CA GLU A 53 -3.08 -11.53 -0.97
C GLU A 53 -2.12 -11.88 -2.13
N GLU A 54 -2.18 -11.13 -3.24
CA GLU A 54 -1.29 -11.30 -4.40
C GLU A 54 -0.02 -10.44 -4.31
N TYR A 55 0.12 -9.63 -3.26
CA TYR A 55 1.29 -8.76 -3.10
C TYR A 55 2.59 -9.60 -2.98
N PRO A 56 3.61 -9.32 -3.81
CA PRO A 56 4.82 -10.14 -3.87
C PRO A 56 5.77 -9.81 -2.73
N VAL A 57 5.48 -10.32 -1.53
CA VAL A 57 6.39 -10.19 -0.37
C VAL A 57 7.76 -10.79 -0.72
N PRO A 58 8.87 -10.04 -0.57
CA PRO A 58 10.19 -10.56 -0.88
C PRO A 58 10.52 -11.78 -0.02
N ALA A 59 11.04 -12.84 -0.66
CA ALA A 59 11.47 -14.05 0.04
C ALA A 59 12.84 -13.89 0.72
N ASP A 60 13.69 -12.99 0.21
CA ASP A 60 14.93 -12.62 0.89
C ASP A 60 14.63 -11.74 2.10
N LEU A 61 15.17 -12.12 3.25
CA LEU A 61 14.89 -11.44 4.50
C LEU A 61 15.43 -10.00 4.53
N GLY A 62 16.58 -9.74 3.90
CA GLY A 62 17.15 -8.40 3.85
C GLY A 62 16.29 -7.45 3.01
N ASP A 63 15.82 -7.92 1.86
CA ASP A 63 14.91 -7.17 1.00
C ASP A 63 13.53 -6.97 1.67
N ALA A 64 12.99 -7.99 2.33
CA ALA A 64 11.74 -7.89 3.08
C ALA A 64 11.83 -6.88 4.22
N ILE A 65 12.92 -6.89 5.01
CA ILE A 65 13.16 -5.94 6.09
C ILE A 65 13.23 -4.51 5.55
N ARG A 66 13.95 -4.30 4.45
CA ARG A 66 14.08 -2.99 3.84
C ARG A 66 12.73 -2.47 3.38
N GLU A 67 12.00 -3.30 2.63
CA GLU A 67 10.71 -2.91 2.08
C GLU A 67 9.67 -2.65 3.18
N TYR A 68 9.63 -3.48 4.23
CA TYR A 68 8.78 -3.25 5.40
C TYR A 68 9.05 -1.89 6.03
N ARG A 69 10.32 -1.56 6.29
CA ARG A 69 10.70 -0.28 6.91
C ARG A 69 10.38 0.92 6.02
N ASP A 70 10.57 0.77 4.71
CA ASP A 70 10.23 1.81 3.75
C ASP A 70 8.69 2.03 3.73
N ILE A 71 7.87 0.97 3.81
CA ILE A 71 6.40 1.08 3.90
C ILE A 71 5.95 1.68 5.25
N GLU A 72 6.53 1.21 6.36
CA GLU A 72 6.22 1.66 7.72
C GLU A 72 6.51 3.16 7.91
N SER A 73 7.66 3.62 7.41
CA SER A 73 8.04 5.04 7.44
C SER A 73 7.21 5.90 6.47
N GLY A 74 6.57 5.27 5.47
CA GLY A 74 5.88 5.95 4.37
C GLY A 74 6.83 6.46 3.29
N ASP A 75 8.11 6.07 3.30
CA ASP A 75 9.02 6.33 2.18
C ASP A 75 8.62 5.53 0.93
N ARG A 76 8.02 4.35 1.14
CA ARG A 76 7.40 3.55 0.09
C ARG A 76 5.89 3.64 0.17
N TYR A 77 5.30 3.98 -0.97
CA TYR A 77 3.89 4.27 -1.15
C TYR A 77 3.36 5.38 -0.22
N PRO A 78 3.93 6.61 -0.31
CA PRO A 78 3.61 7.72 0.59
C PRO A 78 2.15 8.19 0.51
N ASN A 79 1.48 7.95 -0.62
CA ASN A 79 0.11 8.38 -0.89
C ASN A 79 -0.91 7.32 -0.48
N LEU A 80 -0.47 6.08 -0.23
CA LEU A 80 -1.38 5.04 0.26
C LEU A 80 -1.94 5.39 1.65
N PRO A 81 -3.26 5.18 1.84
CA PRO A 81 -3.90 5.31 3.14
C PRO A 81 -3.22 4.43 4.20
N GLN A 82 -3.26 4.90 5.45
CA GLN A 82 -2.56 4.24 6.54
C GLN A 82 -3.07 2.81 6.80
N ASN A 83 -4.37 2.54 6.60
CA ASN A 83 -4.91 1.19 6.68
C ASN A 83 -4.25 0.26 5.65
N VAL A 84 -4.13 0.70 4.38
CA VAL A 84 -3.51 -0.12 3.33
C VAL A 84 -2.07 -0.47 3.68
N ARG A 85 -1.30 0.51 4.16
CA ARG A 85 0.08 0.27 4.61
C ARG A 85 0.12 -0.68 5.79
N ASN A 86 -0.76 -0.54 6.78
CA ASN A 86 -0.81 -1.45 7.92
C ASN A 86 -1.12 -2.89 7.50
N ASP A 87 -2.11 -3.10 6.63
CA ASP A 87 -2.48 -4.43 6.12
C ASP A 87 -1.35 -5.05 5.28
N LEU A 88 -0.62 -4.25 4.49
CA LEU A 88 0.62 -4.69 3.84
C LEU A 88 1.67 -5.16 4.85
N LEU A 89 1.91 -4.39 5.92
CA LEU A 89 2.87 -4.79 6.96
C LEU A 89 2.45 -6.08 7.66
N LEU A 90 1.15 -6.29 7.89
CA LEU A 90 0.62 -7.55 8.43
C LEU A 90 0.91 -8.73 7.49
N LEU A 91 0.77 -8.56 6.18
CA LEU A 91 1.11 -9.61 5.22
C LEU A 91 2.59 -10.02 5.29
N PHE A 92 3.50 -9.06 5.53
CA PHE A 92 4.91 -9.37 5.74
C PHE A 92 5.12 -10.16 7.04
N ASP A 93 4.42 -9.79 8.11
CA ASP A 93 4.43 -10.54 9.38
C ASP A 93 3.89 -11.97 9.19
N GLU A 94 2.85 -12.17 8.39
CA GLU A 94 2.33 -13.50 8.06
C GLU A 94 3.33 -14.35 7.27
N HIS A 95 4.14 -13.72 6.41
CA HIS A 95 5.11 -14.41 5.58
C HIS A 95 6.43 -14.75 6.34
N HIS A 96 6.91 -13.86 7.20
CA HIS A 96 8.24 -13.98 7.85
C HIS A 96 8.19 -14.26 9.35
N GLY A 97 7.02 -14.09 9.99
CA GLY A 97 6.80 -14.28 11.42
C GLY A 97 6.28 -13.02 12.10
N GLU A 98 5.53 -13.15 13.20
CA GLU A 98 4.97 -11.97 13.86
C GLU A 98 6.04 -11.08 14.51
N GLY A 99 5.84 -9.76 14.46
CA GLY A 99 6.62 -8.79 15.24
C GLY A 99 7.66 -7.99 14.44
N GLY A 100 7.59 -8.03 13.11
CA GLY A 100 8.36 -7.19 12.23
C GLY A 100 9.86 -7.50 12.12
N PRO A 101 10.60 -6.66 11.37
CA PRO A 101 12.01 -6.85 11.04
C PRO A 101 12.95 -7.21 12.19
N ASP A 102 12.73 -6.62 13.37
CA ASP A 102 13.59 -6.80 14.53
C ASP A 102 13.43 -8.19 15.17
N GLN A 103 12.30 -8.88 14.92
CA GLN A 103 12.08 -10.26 15.35
C GLN A 103 12.51 -11.25 14.28
N TRP A 104 12.29 -10.95 13.00
CA TRP A 104 12.63 -11.87 11.89
C TRP A 104 14.13 -12.13 11.75
N ALA A 105 14.96 -11.10 12.03
CA ALA A 105 16.41 -11.20 11.92
C ALA A 105 17.06 -12.15 12.96
N GLY A 106 16.30 -12.59 13.97
CA GLY A 106 16.81 -13.37 15.10
C GLY A 106 17.85 -12.58 15.93
N PRO A 107 18.30 -13.13 17.07
CA PRO A 107 19.46 -12.56 17.76
C PRO A 107 20.68 -12.69 16.84
N LEU A 108 21.38 -11.57 16.60
CA LEU A 108 22.72 -11.60 16.03
C LEU A 108 23.56 -12.61 16.84
N PRO A 109 24.23 -13.58 16.21
CA PRO A 109 25.14 -14.45 16.95
C PRO A 109 26.26 -13.58 17.56
N GLU A 110 26.42 -13.68 18.88
CA GLU A 110 27.53 -13.06 19.65
C GLU A 110 28.91 -13.53 19.17
#